data_AF-A0A8S3JBM4-F1
#
_entry.id   AF-A0A8S3JBM4-F1
#
_cell.length_a   1.000
_cell.length_b   1.000
_cell.length_c   1.000
_cell.angle_alpha   90.00
_cell.angle_beta   90.00
_cell.angle_gamma   90.00
#
_symmetry.space_group_name_H-M   'P 1'
#
loop_
_entity.id
_entity.type
_entity.pdbx_description
1 polymer ?
#
loop_
_entity_poly.entity_id
_entity_poly.type
_entity_poly.pdbx_seq_one_letter_code
_entity_poly.pdbx_strand_id
1 'polypeptide(L)'
;MMPENSKQTQLVAKVTKKIISANADLPNVRSTKWSVRVLDSDEKNAFVLPSGDIYATRGMLEIITNEDQLAIVLSHEISHTLLSHSGEKLSYLQLVDFFGT
;
A
#
# COMPACT_ATOMS: atom_id res chain seq x y z
N MET A 1 -3.74 -4.40 15.23
CA MET A 1 -3.57 -4.95 13.85
C MET A 1 -4.77 -5.81 13.55
N MET A 2 -5.31 -5.73 12.33
CA MET A 2 -6.39 -6.60 11.89
C MET A 2 -5.86 -8.03 11.68
N PRO A 3 -6.70 -9.07 11.88
CA PRO A 3 -6.31 -10.46 11.62
C PRO A 3 -5.90 -10.70 10.16
N GLU A 4 -4.96 -11.63 9.92
CA GLU A 4 -4.48 -11.98 8.58
C GLU A 4 -5.59 -12.55 7.68
N ASN A 5 -6.54 -13.26 8.28
CA ASN A 5 -7.68 -13.85 7.57
C ASN A 5 -8.86 -12.87 7.40
N SER A 6 -8.74 -11.63 7.83
CA SER A 6 -9.78 -10.62 7.59
C SER A 6 -9.88 -10.30 6.09
N LYS A 7 -11.10 -9.94 5.63
CA LYS A 7 -11.32 -9.55 4.23
C LYS A 7 -10.41 -8.40 3.80
N GLN A 8 -10.18 -7.45 4.71
CA GLN A 8 -9.30 -6.30 4.53
C GLN A 8 -7.86 -6.74 4.27
N THR A 9 -7.28 -7.56 5.15
CA THR A 9 -5.90 -8.02 4.97
C THR A 9 -5.73 -8.86 3.71
N GLN A 10 -6.70 -9.73 3.40
CA GLN A 10 -6.70 -10.52 2.16
C GLN A 10 -6.81 -9.67 0.90
N LEU A 11 -7.63 -8.60 0.93
CA LEU A 11 -7.76 -7.66 -0.18
C LEU A 11 -6.43 -6.95 -0.46
N VAL A 12 -5.80 -6.38 0.58
CA VAL A 12 -4.49 -5.71 0.45
C VAL A 12 -3.42 -6.68 -0.03
N ALA A 13 -3.39 -7.90 0.50
CA ALA A 13 -2.46 -8.94 0.07
C ALA A 13 -2.67 -9.34 -1.40
N LYS A 14 -3.93 -9.49 -1.84
CA LYS A 14 -4.29 -9.82 -3.22
C LYS A 14 -3.82 -8.72 -4.17
N VAL A 15 -4.13 -7.46 -3.88
CA VAL A 15 -3.76 -6.32 -4.74
C VAL A 15 -2.25 -6.16 -4.77
N THR A 16 -1.58 -6.24 -3.62
CA THR A 16 -0.11 -6.25 -3.53
C THR A 16 0.49 -7.33 -4.43
N LYS A 17 0.00 -8.57 -4.34
CA LYS A 17 0.50 -9.68 -5.16
C LYS A 17 0.35 -9.41 -6.66
N LYS A 18 -0.73 -8.76 -7.10
CA LYS A 18 -0.91 -8.35 -8.50
C LYS A 18 0.15 -7.33 -8.91
N ILE A 19 0.37 -6.29 -8.10
CA ILE A 19 1.37 -5.25 -8.37
C ILE A 19 2.78 -5.86 -8.46
N ILE A 20 3.19 -6.66 -7.48
CA ILE A 20 4.52 -7.27 -7.45
C ILE A 20 4.72 -8.22 -8.63
N SER A 21 3.72 -9.05 -8.95
CA SER A 21 3.80 -9.96 -10.10
C SER A 21 3.93 -9.21 -11.43
N ALA A 22 3.24 -8.08 -11.58
CA ALA A 22 3.29 -7.26 -12.79
C ALA A 22 4.62 -6.52 -12.99
N ASN A 23 5.43 -6.37 -11.93
CA ASN A 23 6.71 -5.65 -11.93
C ASN A 23 7.89 -6.57 -11.56
N ALA A 24 7.73 -7.88 -11.72
CA ALA A 24 8.73 -8.88 -11.30
C ALA A 24 10.02 -8.87 -12.14
N ASP A 25 10.01 -8.17 -13.28
CA ASP A 25 11.17 -7.89 -14.12
C ASP A 25 12.14 -6.88 -13.47
N LEU A 26 11.65 -6.03 -12.56
CA LEU A 26 12.48 -5.07 -11.83
C LEU A 26 13.31 -5.77 -10.74
N PRO A 27 14.65 -5.64 -10.75
CA PRO A 27 15.51 -6.33 -9.77
C PRO A 27 15.15 -6.05 -8.32
N ASN A 28 14.87 -4.78 -8.00
CA ASN A 28 14.53 -4.34 -6.64
C ASN A 28 13.17 -4.87 -6.18
N VAL A 29 12.22 -5.07 -7.09
CA VAL A 29 10.93 -5.70 -6.77
C VAL A 29 11.13 -7.16 -6.45
N ARG A 30 11.91 -7.87 -7.30
CA ARG A 30 12.17 -9.29 -7.17
C ARG A 30 13.00 -9.67 -5.95
N SER A 31 13.96 -8.83 -5.54
CA SER A 31 14.81 -9.09 -4.37
C SER A 31 14.15 -8.74 -3.04
N THR A 32 13.06 -7.97 -3.06
CA THR A 32 12.37 -7.51 -1.85
C THR A 32 11.42 -8.57 -1.31
N LYS A 33 11.42 -8.75 0.01
CA LYS A 33 10.48 -9.63 0.71
C LYS A 33 9.24 -8.84 1.08
N TRP A 34 8.21 -8.94 0.25
CA TRP A 34 6.96 -8.21 0.47
C TRP A 34 6.12 -8.84 1.57
N SER A 35 5.69 -8.03 2.53
CA SER A 35 4.74 -8.43 3.56
C SER A 35 3.64 -7.39 3.71
N VAL A 36 2.44 -7.79 4.13
CA VAL A 36 1.29 -6.91 4.24
C VAL A 36 0.71 -6.98 5.64
N ARG A 37 0.47 -5.82 6.25
CA ARG A 37 -0.22 -5.70 7.54
C ARG A 37 -1.25 -4.59 7.49
N VAL A 38 -2.43 -4.87 8.05
CA VAL A 38 -3.47 -3.84 8.21
C VAL A 38 -3.54 -3.40 9.66
N LEU A 39 -3.39 -2.11 9.89
CA LEU A 39 -3.48 -1.47 11.19
C LEU A 39 -4.95 -1.16 11.50
N ASP A 40 -5.38 -1.47 12.72
CA ASP A 40 -6.70 -1.07 13.19
C ASP A 40 -6.61 0.36 13.71
N SER A 41 -6.77 1.31 12.79
CA SER A 41 -6.65 2.75 13.02
C SER A 41 -7.60 3.47 12.05
N ASP A 42 -8.23 4.55 12.52
CA ASP A 42 -9.12 5.43 11.74
C ASP A 42 -8.35 6.42 10.86
N GLU A 43 -7.02 6.53 11.00
CA GLU A 43 -6.20 7.33 10.09
C GLU A 43 -6.38 6.84 8.65
N LYS A 44 -6.32 7.72 7.66
CA LYS A 44 -6.52 7.37 6.24
C LYS A 44 -5.17 7.16 5.54
N ASN A 45 -4.37 6.22 6.03
CA ASN A 45 -2.96 6.07 5.67
C ASN A 45 -2.58 4.71 5.07
N ALA A 46 -1.57 4.72 4.22
CA ALA A 46 -0.82 3.55 3.78
C ALA A 46 0.63 3.96 3.55
N PHE A 47 1.58 3.08 3.85
CA PHE A 47 3.01 3.34 3.66
C PHE A 47 3.77 2.03 3.49
N VAL A 48 4.97 2.14 2.91
CA VAL A 48 5.86 1.00 2.68
C VAL A 48 7.22 1.29 3.31
N LEU A 49 7.75 0.32 4.04
CA LEU A 49 9.09 0.41 4.60
C LEU A 49 10.13 -0.07 3.57
N PRO A 50 11.39 0.42 3.64
CA PRO A 50 12.48 -0.06 2.77
C PRO A 50 12.70 -1.58 2.79
N SER A 51 12.28 -2.26 3.86
CA SER A 51 12.33 -3.72 3.98
C SER A 51 11.33 -4.47 3.10
N GLY A 52 10.34 -3.78 2.52
CA GLY A 52 9.22 -4.38 1.78
C GLY A 52 7.96 -4.62 2.61
N ASP A 53 7.94 -4.16 3.87
CA ASP A 53 6.76 -4.24 4.71
C ASP A 53 5.75 -3.13 4.35
N ILE A 54 4.57 -3.56 3.92
CA ILE A 54 3.46 -2.70 3.51
C ILE A 54 2.46 -2.60 4.65
N TYR A 55 2.09 -1.37 4.98
CA TYR A 55 1.07 -1.06 5.98
C TYR A 55 -0.07 -0.29 5.34
N ALA A 56 -1.30 -0.70 5.65
CA ALA A 56 -2.51 0.07 5.36
C ALA A 56 -3.32 0.20 6.65
N THR A 57 -4.06 1.27 6.83
CA THR A 57 -4.96 1.43 7.97
C THR A 57 -6.39 1.06 7.59
N ARG A 58 -7.20 0.67 8.59
CA ARG A 58 -8.64 0.48 8.39
C ARG A 58 -9.31 1.74 7.81
N GLY A 59 -8.98 2.93 8.34
CA GLY A 59 -9.52 4.21 7.83
C GLY A 59 -9.18 4.49 6.36
N MET A 60 -8.01 4.06 5.86
CA MET A 60 -7.71 4.13 4.42
C MET A 60 -8.63 3.20 3.63
N LEU A 61 -8.82 1.97 4.09
CA LEU A 61 -9.65 0.98 3.39
C LEU A 61 -11.13 1.34 3.37
N GLU A 62 -11.61 2.17 4.31
CA GLU A 62 -12.99 2.67 4.33
C GLU A 62 -13.30 3.69 3.23
N ILE A 63 -12.30 4.42 2.72
CA ILE A 63 -12.48 5.37 1.61
C ILE A 63 -12.22 4.74 0.23
N ILE A 64 -11.66 3.54 0.19
CA ILE A 64 -11.39 2.79 -1.04
C ILE A 64 -12.65 2.04 -1.45
N THR A 65 -13.14 2.31 -2.66
CA THR A 65 -14.38 1.72 -3.18
C THR A 65 -14.15 0.49 -4.05
N ASN A 66 -12.93 0.29 -4.57
CA ASN A 66 -12.58 -0.83 -5.45
C ASN A 66 -11.07 -1.17 -5.42
N GLU A 67 -10.72 -2.31 -6.02
CA GLU A 67 -9.33 -2.81 -6.07
C GLU A 67 -8.38 -1.89 -6.83
N ASP A 68 -8.86 -1.15 -7.83
CA ASP A 68 -8.01 -0.28 -8.65
C ASP A 68 -7.56 0.95 -7.87
N GLN A 69 -8.45 1.54 -7.07
CA GLN A 69 -8.11 2.63 -6.16
C GLN A 69 -7.07 2.18 -5.12
N LEU A 70 -7.24 0.98 -4.56
CA LEU A 70 -6.23 0.41 -3.66
C LEU A 70 -4.89 0.21 -4.38
N ALA A 71 -4.93 -0.26 -5.63
CA ALA A 71 -3.74 -0.48 -6.42
C ALA A 71 -2.99 0.82 -6.70
N ILE A 72 -3.69 1.93 -6.94
CA ILE A 72 -3.08 3.26 -7.10
C ILE A 72 -2.30 3.65 -5.84
N VAL A 73 -2.94 3.59 -4.67
CA VAL A 73 -2.31 3.92 -3.39
C VAL A 73 -1.08 3.04 -3.14
N LEU A 74 -1.23 1.72 -3.21
CA LEU A 74 -0.12 0.80 -2.92
C LEU A 74 1.02 0.94 -3.93
N SER A 75 0.72 1.12 -5.22
CA SER A 75 1.76 1.27 -6.25
C SER A 75 2.52 2.58 -6.10
N HIS A 76 1.85 3.65 -5.67
CA HIS A 76 2.48 4.92 -5.35
C HIS A 76 3.52 4.73 -4.23
N GLU A 77 3.11 4.19 -3.09
CA GLU A 77 3.99 3.97 -1.93
C GLU A 77 5.14 2.99 -2.22
N ILE A 78 4.88 1.92 -2.97
CA ILE A 78 5.92 0.98 -3.43
C ILE A 78 6.92 1.71 -4.32
N SER A 79 6.47 2.54 -5.25
CA SER A 79 7.36 3.29 -6.15
C SER A 79 8.24 4.27 -5.39
N HIS A 80 7.67 5.01 -4.42
CA HIS A 80 8.44 5.91 -3.56
C HIS A 80 9.54 5.19 -2.78
N THR A 81 9.22 4.01 -2.26
CA THR A 81 10.19 3.18 -1.54
C THR A 81 11.29 2.66 -2.46
N LEU A 82 10.93 2.15 -3.64
CA LEU A 82 11.90 1.62 -4.62
C LEU A 82 12.84 2.71 -5.15
N LEU A 83 12.34 3.95 -5.28
CA LEU A 83 13.11 5.12 -5.70
C LEU A 83 13.85 5.81 -4.54
N SER A 84 13.74 5.26 -3.32
CA SER A 84 14.41 5.78 -2.11
C SER A 84 14.09 7.26 -1.83
N HIS A 85 12.87 7.71 -2.14
CA HIS A 85 12.37 9.02 -1.76
C HIS A 85 11.98 9.02 -0.28
N SER A 86 12.94 8.86 0.63
CA SER A 86 12.72 8.76 2.10
C SER A 86 12.22 10.06 2.76
N GLY A 87 11.73 11.03 1.98
CA GLY A 87 11.35 12.37 2.41
C GLY A 87 9.91 12.71 2.06
N GLU A 88 8.95 11.87 2.45
CA GLU A 88 7.54 12.08 2.09
C GLU A 88 6.69 12.50 3.28
N LYS A 89 6.52 13.82 3.43
CA LYS A 89 5.38 14.39 4.14
C LYS A 89 4.26 14.84 3.19
N LEU A 90 4.46 14.69 1.87
CA LEU A 90 3.62 15.33 0.84
C LEU A 90 2.73 14.35 0.04
N SER A 91 3.09 13.07 -0.09
CA SER A 91 2.34 12.06 -0.87
C SER A 91 0.96 11.74 -0.28
N TYR A 92 0.89 11.56 1.04
CA TYR A 92 -0.36 11.29 1.77
C TYR A 92 -1.47 12.31 1.48
N LEU A 93 -1.14 13.61 1.48
CA LEU A 93 -2.10 14.69 1.23
C LEU A 93 -2.62 14.65 -0.22
N GLN A 94 -1.75 14.32 -1.19
CA GLN A 94 -2.12 14.26 -2.61
C GLN A 94 -3.07 13.09 -2.92
N LEU A 95 -2.87 11.92 -2.30
CA LEU A 95 -3.76 10.77 -2.49
C LEU A 95 -5.15 11.00 -1.86
N VAL A 96 -5.22 11.62 -0.67
CA VAL A 96 -6.50 11.91 -0.02
C VAL A 96 -7.34 12.89 -0.84
N ASP A 97 -6.74 13.95 -1.40
CA ASP A 97 -7.45 14.89 -2.27
C ASP A 97 -7.96 14.22 -3.55
N PHE A 98 -7.19 13.29 -4.13
CA PHE A 98 -7.57 12.54 -5.33
C PHE A 98 -8.81 11.66 -5.11
N PHE A 99 -8.96 11.06 -3.92
CA PHE A 99 -10.10 10.19 -3.59
C PHE A 99 -11.22 10.88 -2.81
N GLY A 100 -11.03 12.15 -2.41
CA GLY A 100 -11.85 12.86 -1.43
C GLY A 100 -12.61 14.09 -1.95
N THR A 101 -12.73 14.28 -3.26
CA THR A 101 -13.60 15.32 -3.86
C THR A 101 -14.91 14.78 -4.41
#